data_AF-A0A8T7JYK1-F1
#
_entry.id   AF-A0A8T7JYK1-F1
#
_cell.length_a   1.000
_cell.length_b   1.000
_cell.length_c   1.000
_cell.angle_alpha   90.00
_cell.angle_beta   90.00
_cell.angle_gamma   90.00
#
_symmetry.space_group_name_H-M   'P 1'
#
loop_
_entity.id
_entity.type
_entity.pdbx_description
1 polymer ?
#
loop_
_entity_poly.entity_id
_entity_poly.type
_entity_poly.pdbx_seq_one_letter_code
_entity_poly.pdbx_strand_id
1 'polypeptide(L)'
;MLETFFNFVVGLIGGIAVGLQSPIAGTMSQRVGGAASSFIVHVSGALFSGLLLLLRGGENIRAWRSLPWYMLVSGAFGVILYLTLTHTLPRVGTTTAATLLIVGQLLIGVLTDHFGWFGLPLRPLDLTRGVALLLLLAGAWLLLR
;
A
#
# COMPACT_ATOMS: atom_id res chain seq x y z
N MET A 1 17.20 1.65 19.35
CA MET A 1 18.00 1.23 18.16
C MET A 1 17.50 -0.10 17.59
N LEU A 2 17.36 -1.16 18.40
CA LEU A 2 16.86 -2.47 17.94
C LEU A 2 15.41 -2.41 17.41
N GLU A 3 14.51 -1.71 18.10
CA GLU A 3 13.11 -1.55 17.65
C GLU A 3 12.98 -0.78 16.34
N THR A 4 13.78 0.29 16.17
CA THR A 4 13.83 1.07 14.93
C THR A 4 14.31 0.21 13.77
N PHE A 5 15.36 -0.59 13.98
CA PHE A 5 15.86 -1.53 12.99
C PHE A 5 14.81 -2.59 12.63
N PHE A 6 14.13 -3.15 13.62
CA PHE A 6 13.05 -4.11 13.41
C PHE A 6 11.92 -3.52 12.55
N ASN A 7 11.47 -2.30 12.85
CA ASN A 7 10.43 -1.62 12.08
C ASN A 7 10.85 -1.39 10.62
N PHE A 8 12.12 -1.06 10.37
CA PHE A 8 12.64 -0.92 9.01
C PHE A 8 12.65 -2.24 8.25
N VAL A 9 13.03 -3.35 8.90
CA VAL A 9 13.00 -4.68 8.29
C VAL A 9 11.57 -5.08 7.93
N VAL A 10 10.61 -4.86 8.83
CA VAL A 10 9.19 -5.15 8.57
C VAL A 10 8.67 -4.33 7.38
N GLY A 11 9.01 -3.04 7.32
CA GLY A 11 8.67 -2.18 6.19
C GLY A 11 9.26 -2.68 4.87
N LEU A 12 10.52 -3.11 4.87
CA LEU A 12 11.20 -3.64 3.70
C LEU A 12 10.56 -4.95 3.19
N ILE A 13 10.19 -5.86 4.10
CA ILE A 13 9.46 -7.09 3.76
C ILE A 13 8.14 -6.75 3.07
N GLY A 14 7.41 -5.75 3.57
CA GLY A 14 6.18 -5.26 2.93
C GLY A 14 6.42 -4.76 1.51
N GLY A 15 7.47 -3.95 1.31
CA GLY A 15 7.86 -3.46 -0.02
C GLY A 15 8.22 -4.59 -0.99
N ILE A 16 8.99 -5.59 -0.54
CA ILE A 16 9.33 -6.77 -1.34
C ILE A 16 8.08 -7.56 -1.71
N ALA A 17 7.17 -7.79 -0.76
CA ALA A 17 5.93 -8.53 -0.99
C ALA A 17 5.05 -7.84 -2.06
N VAL A 18 4.90 -6.52 -1.99
CA VAL A 18 4.15 -5.74 -3.01
C VAL A 18 4.89 -5.77 -4.36
N GLY A 19 6.21 -5.66 -4.35
CA GLY A 19 7.05 -5.74 -5.55
C GLY A 19 6.90 -7.08 -6.28
N LEU A 20 6.83 -8.19 -5.55
CA LEU A 20 6.59 -9.53 -6.10
C LEU A 20 5.14 -9.73 -6.53
N GLN A 21 4.17 -9.19 -5.79
CA GLN A 21 2.75 -9.28 -6.14
C GLN A 21 2.47 -8.61 -7.48
N SER A 22 3.11 -7.48 -7.75
CA SER A 22 2.84 -6.63 -8.93
C SER A 22 2.92 -7.36 -10.28
N PRO A 23 4.02 -8.01 -10.67
CA PRO A 23 4.10 -8.74 -11.94
C PRO A 23 3.18 -9.97 -12.00
N ILE A 24 2.94 -10.63 -10.87
CA ILE A 24 1.99 -11.75 -10.78
C ILE A 24 0.57 -11.27 -11.06
N ALA A 25 0.17 -10.16 -10.43
CA ALA A 25 -1.12 -9.51 -10.62
C ALA A 25 -1.32 -9.06 -12.07
N GLY A 26 -0.30 -8.42 -12.66
CA GLY A 26 -0.32 -8.03 -14.07
C GLY A 26 -0.55 -9.23 -15.00
N THR A 27 0.21 -10.31 -14.80
CA THR A 27 0.05 -11.55 -15.57
C THR A 27 -1.34 -12.16 -15.40
N MET A 28 -1.86 -12.22 -14.17
CA MET A 28 -3.20 -12.76 -13.91
C MET A 28 -4.28 -11.91 -14.57
N SER A 29 -4.17 -10.58 -14.49
CA SER A 29 -5.12 -9.66 -15.15
C SER A 29 -5.17 -9.83 -16.67
N GLN A 30 -4.05 -10.14 -17.31
CA GLN A 30 -4.03 -10.40 -18.75
C GLN A 30 -4.71 -11.73 -19.13
N ARG A 31 -4.76 -12.70 -18.21
CA ARG A 31 -5.35 -14.03 -18.45
C ARG A 31 -6.84 -14.08 -18.19
N VAL A 32 -7.32 -13.42 -17.13
CA VAL A 32 -8.72 -13.52 -16.68
C VAL A 32 -9.48 -12.18 -16.67
N GLY A 33 -8.82 -11.09 -17.05
CA GLY A 33 -9.37 -9.73 -16.98
C GLY A 33 -9.16 -9.06 -15.62
N GLY A 34 -9.12 -7.72 -15.62
CA GLY A 34 -8.79 -6.93 -14.43
C GLY A 34 -9.75 -7.12 -13.26
N ALA A 35 -11.06 -7.09 -13.50
CA ALA A 35 -12.07 -7.24 -12.45
C ALA A 35 -12.04 -8.64 -11.81
N ALA A 36 -11.98 -9.70 -12.62
CA ALA A 36 -11.91 -11.07 -12.11
C ALA A 36 -10.59 -11.33 -11.37
N SER A 37 -9.47 -10.85 -11.91
CA SER A 37 -8.15 -10.89 -11.27
C SER A 37 -8.17 -10.20 -9.91
N SER A 38 -8.78 -9.01 -9.82
CA SER A 38 -8.96 -8.29 -8.56
C SER A 38 -9.79 -9.09 -7.58
N PHE A 39 -10.92 -9.65 -8.00
CA PHE A 39 -11.76 -10.47 -7.12
C PHE A 39 -11.00 -11.68 -6.55
N ILE A 40 -10.25 -12.41 -7.38
CA ILE A 40 -9.45 -13.57 -6.96
C ILE A 40 -8.38 -13.19 -5.92
N VAL A 41 -7.65 -12.08 -6.14
CA VAL A 41 -6.64 -11.61 -5.18
C VAL A 41 -7.26 -11.15 -3.87
N HIS A 42 -8.41 -10.47 -3.89
CA HIS A 42 -9.04 -10.00 -2.66
C HIS A 42 -9.69 -11.15 -1.87
N VAL A 43 -10.28 -12.14 -2.55
CA VAL A 43 -10.80 -13.36 -1.89
C VAL A 43 -9.65 -14.15 -1.27
N SER A 44 -8.55 -14.39 -2.00
CA SER A 44 -7.39 -15.11 -1.45
C SER A 44 -6.74 -14.34 -0.29
N GLY A 45 -6.61 -13.01 -0.41
CA GLY A 45 -6.14 -12.14 0.68
C GLY A 45 -7.03 -12.21 1.92
N ALA A 46 -8.35 -12.23 1.76
CA ALA A 46 -9.29 -12.40 2.86
C ALA A 46 -9.13 -13.76 3.55
N LEU A 47 -8.93 -14.85 2.79
CA LEU A 47 -8.68 -16.19 3.35
C LEU A 47 -7.39 -16.24 4.17
N PHE A 48 -6.27 -15.72 3.64
CA PHE A 48 -5.01 -15.67 4.38
C PHE A 48 -5.08 -14.78 5.62
N SER A 49 -5.76 -13.64 5.52
CA SER A 49 -5.97 -12.74 6.67
C SER A 49 -6.83 -13.40 7.76
N GLY A 50 -7.88 -14.14 7.36
CA GLY A 50 -8.70 -14.92 8.27
C GLY A 50 -7.92 -16.04 8.96
N LEU A 51 -7.08 -16.77 8.22
CA LEU A 51 -6.20 -17.78 8.81
C LEU A 51 -5.22 -17.15 9.82
N LEU A 52 -4.60 -16.02 9.48
CA LEU A 52 -3.70 -15.32 10.40
C LEU A 52 -4.41 -14.89 11.69
N LEU A 53 -5.63 -14.34 11.57
CA LEU A 53 -6.46 -13.95 12.71
C LEU A 53 -6.75 -15.15 13.64
N LEU A 54 -7.09 -16.31 13.07
CA LEU A 54 -7.33 -17.54 13.83
C LEU A 54 -6.07 -18.04 14.54
N LEU A 55 -4.92 -17.99 13.87
CA LEU A 55 -3.65 -18.49 14.41
C LEU A 55 -3.06 -17.58 15.50
N ARG A 56 -3.24 -16.27 15.40
CA ARG A 56 -2.73 -15.32 16.41
C ARG A 56 -3.50 -15.38 17.72
N GLY A 57 -4.84 -15.48 17.64
CA GLY A 57 -5.70 -15.38 18.82
C GLY A 57 -5.60 -14.00 19.51
N GLY A 58 -6.48 -13.75 20.48
CA GLY A 58 -6.44 -12.53 21.32
C GLY A 58 -6.89 -11.23 20.65
N GLU A 59 -7.13 -11.20 19.34
CA GLU A 59 -7.63 -10.01 18.62
C GLU A 59 -9.15 -9.83 18.80
N ASN A 60 -9.62 -8.60 19.00
CA ASN A 60 -11.03 -8.28 19.22
C ASN A 60 -11.77 -7.94 17.92
N ILE A 61 -11.94 -8.92 17.03
CA ILE A 61 -12.69 -8.72 15.78
C ILE A 61 -14.14 -8.28 16.03
N ARG A 62 -14.73 -8.63 17.19
CA ARG A 62 -16.13 -8.28 17.52
C ARG A 62 -16.38 -6.76 17.59
N ALA A 63 -15.33 -5.98 17.83
CA ALA A 63 -15.39 -4.52 17.86
C ALA A 63 -15.60 -3.86 16.48
N TRP A 64 -15.67 -4.63 15.38
CA TRP A 64 -15.87 -4.06 14.03
C TRP A 64 -17.11 -3.16 13.92
N ARG A 65 -18.16 -3.41 14.73
CA ARG A 65 -19.40 -2.63 14.76
C ARG A 65 -19.25 -1.23 15.35
N SER A 66 -18.22 -0.99 16.16
CA SER A 66 -17.94 0.34 16.71
C SER A 66 -17.00 1.16 15.83
N LEU A 67 -16.51 0.59 14.73
CA LEU A 67 -15.62 1.30 13.82
C LEU A 67 -16.40 2.29 12.95
N PRO A 68 -15.86 3.49 12.69
CA PRO A 68 -16.39 4.38 11.67
C PRO A 68 -16.51 3.70 10.31
N TRP A 69 -17.57 4.01 9.57
CA TRP A 69 -17.87 3.36 8.28
C TRP A 69 -16.71 3.45 7.27
N TYR A 70 -15.95 4.55 7.29
CA TYR A 70 -14.82 4.75 6.38
C TYR A 70 -13.70 3.72 6.60
N MET A 71 -13.54 3.22 7.83
CA MET A 71 -12.58 2.16 8.14
C MET A 71 -13.01 0.82 7.51
N LEU A 72 -14.32 0.55 7.50
CA LEU A 72 -14.88 -0.68 6.95
C LEU A 72 -14.80 -0.72 5.41
N VAL A 73 -14.94 0.43 4.75
CA VAL A 73 -14.81 0.53 3.28
C VAL A 73 -13.37 0.70 2.80
N SER A 74 -12.38 0.74 3.70
CA SER A 74 -10.97 0.95 3.33
C SER A 74 -10.44 -0.10 2.34
N GLY A 75 -11.01 -1.31 2.33
CA GLY A 75 -10.71 -2.35 1.35
C GLY A 75 -10.94 -1.93 -0.11
N ALA A 76 -11.82 -0.94 -0.36
CA ALA A 76 -12.02 -0.39 -1.69
C ALA A 76 -10.75 0.29 -2.25
N PHE A 77 -9.92 0.91 -1.40
CA PHE A 77 -8.64 1.47 -1.82
C PHE A 77 -7.65 0.38 -2.28
N GLY A 78 -7.74 -0.82 -1.72
CA GLY A 78 -6.99 -1.99 -2.19
C GLY A 78 -7.41 -2.41 -3.60
N VAL A 79 -8.72 -2.39 -3.89
CA VAL A 79 -9.25 -2.67 -5.24
C VAL A 79 -8.77 -1.61 -6.23
N ILE A 80 -8.85 -0.32 -5.88
CA ILE A 80 -8.36 0.78 -6.72
C ILE A 80 -6.87 0.60 -7.01
N LEU A 81 -6.06 0.40 -5.96
CA LEU A 81 -4.62 0.17 -6.08
C LEU A 81 -4.32 -1.00 -7.04
N TYR A 82 -4.99 -2.13 -6.85
CA TYR A 82 -4.77 -3.33 -7.66
C TYR A 82 -5.15 -3.12 -9.13
N LEU A 83 -6.30 -2.50 -9.39
CA LEU A 83 -6.75 -2.23 -10.76
C LEU A 83 -5.86 -1.20 -11.46
N THR A 84 -5.46 -0.13 -10.76
CA THR A 84 -4.48 0.82 -11.29
C THR A 84 -3.17 0.11 -11.61
N LEU A 85 -2.65 -0.72 -10.70
CA LEU A 85 -1.40 -1.44 -10.90
C LEU A 85 -1.46 -2.40 -12.10
N THR A 86 -2.50 -3.23 -12.19
CA THR A 86 -2.66 -4.19 -13.30
C THR A 86 -2.96 -3.50 -14.64
N HIS A 87 -3.50 -2.28 -14.61
CA HIS A 87 -3.63 -1.43 -15.79
C HIS A 87 -2.30 -0.79 -16.18
N THR A 88 -1.55 -0.19 -15.27
CA THR A 88 -0.34 0.56 -15.59
C THR A 88 0.84 -0.36 -15.92
N LEU A 89 1.00 -1.46 -15.19
CA LEU A 89 2.20 -2.31 -15.27
C LEU A 89 2.48 -2.85 -16.68
N PRO A 90 1.50 -3.38 -17.45
CA PRO A 90 1.73 -3.84 -18.82
C PRO A 90 2.09 -2.72 -19.80
N ARG A 91 1.81 -1.46 -19.46
CA ARG A 91 1.98 -0.29 -20.35
C ARG A 91 3.31 0.41 -20.13
N VAL A 92 3.74 0.53 -18.88
CA VAL A 92 4.94 1.32 -18.51
C VAL A 92 6.04 0.49 -17.84
N GLY A 93 5.80 -0.80 -17.61
CA GLY A 93 6.72 -1.70 -16.91
C GLY A 93 6.60 -1.60 -15.37
N THR A 94 7.16 -2.58 -14.68
CA THR A 94 7.04 -2.73 -13.21
C THR A 94 7.67 -1.57 -12.46
N THR A 95 8.89 -1.15 -12.84
CA THR A 95 9.64 -0.10 -12.13
C THR A 95 8.93 1.25 -12.22
N THR A 96 8.48 1.64 -13.42
CA THR A 96 7.74 2.89 -13.65
C THR A 96 6.41 2.89 -12.90
N ALA A 97 5.64 1.79 -12.98
CA ALA A 97 4.36 1.66 -12.29
C ALA A 97 4.52 1.75 -10.76
N ALA A 98 5.51 1.04 -10.20
CA ALA A 98 5.80 1.08 -8.77
C ALA A 98 6.24 2.49 -8.32
N THR A 99 7.05 3.17 -9.12
CA THR A 99 7.53 4.53 -8.82
C THR A 99 6.36 5.52 -8.78
N LEU A 100 5.45 5.47 -9.75
CA LEU A 100 4.25 6.30 -9.75
C LEU A 100 3.36 6.06 -8.52
N LEU A 101 3.21 4.80 -8.11
CA LEU A 101 2.47 4.45 -6.89
C LEU A 101 3.15 4.98 -5.63
N ILE A 102 4.46 4.81 -5.51
CA ILE A 102 5.24 5.33 -4.37
C ILE A 102 5.11 6.84 -4.28
N VAL A 103 5.20 7.58 -5.40
CA VAL A 103 5.01 9.03 -5.42
C VAL A 103 3.63 9.40 -4.87
N GLY A 104 2.56 8.76 -5.36
CA GLY A 104 1.20 9.00 -4.86
C GLY A 104 1.04 8.71 -3.37
N GLN A 105 1.62 7.60 -2.90
CA GLN A 105 1.63 7.18 -1.50
C GLN A 105 2.38 8.19 -0.60
N LEU A 106 3.53 8.70 -1.05
CA LEU A 106 4.31 9.69 -0.31
C LEU A 106 3.55 11.02 -0.18
N LEU A 107 2.94 11.49 -1.25
CA LEU A 107 2.17 12.74 -1.24
C LEU A 107 1.00 12.67 -0.24
N ILE A 108 0.17 11.63 -0.33
CA ILE A 108 -0.96 11.48 0.59
C ILE A 108 -0.51 11.18 2.02
N GLY A 109 0.61 10.44 2.19
CA GLY A 109 1.19 10.14 3.49
C GLY A 109 1.65 11.39 4.23
N VAL A 110 2.32 12.32 3.53
CA VAL A 110 2.75 13.59 4.13
C VAL A 110 1.56 14.45 4.53
N LEU A 111 0.51 14.52 3.70
CA LEU A 111 -0.71 15.27 4.04
C LEU A 111 -1.41 14.65 5.27
N THR A 112 -1.51 13.32 5.28
CA THR A 112 -2.11 12.55 6.39
C THR A 112 -1.36 12.78 7.70
N ASP A 113 -0.01 12.71 7.68
CA ASP A 113 0.87 12.97 8.82
C ASP A 113 0.77 14.43 9.30
N HIS A 114 0.72 15.39 8.36
CA HIS A 114 0.73 16.81 8.66
C HIS A 114 -0.58 17.28 9.30
N PHE A 115 -1.71 16.80 8.78
CA PHE A 115 -3.04 17.17 9.28
C PHE A 115 -3.58 16.23 10.37
N GLY A 116 -2.89 15.12 10.65
CA GLY A 116 -3.32 14.14 11.67
C GLY A 116 -4.64 13.47 11.28
N TRP A 117 -4.86 13.25 9.98
CA TRP A 117 -6.08 12.60 9.50
C TRP A 117 -6.25 11.22 10.16
N PHE A 118 -7.50 10.81 10.37
CA PHE A 118 -7.87 9.55 11.01
C PHE A 118 -7.39 9.38 12.47
N GLY A 119 -7.06 10.48 13.15
CA GLY A 119 -6.60 10.46 14.55
C GLY A 119 -5.14 10.03 14.70
N LEU A 120 -4.36 10.11 13.62
CA LEU A 120 -2.93 9.82 13.65
C LEU A 120 -2.16 10.91 14.42
N PRO A 121 -1.05 10.55 15.10
CA PRO A 121 -0.19 11.54 15.73
C PRO A 121 0.30 12.58 14.72
N LEU A 122 0.17 13.86 15.05
CA LEU A 122 0.63 14.96 14.21
C LEU A 122 2.15 14.89 14.04
N ARG A 123 2.58 14.78 12.79
CA ARG A 123 3.99 14.83 12.39
C ARG A 123 4.11 15.89 11.29
N PRO A 124 4.22 17.17 11.68
CA PRO A 124 4.22 18.26 10.71
C PRO A 124 5.37 18.14 9.71
N LEU A 125 5.15 18.71 8.53
CA LEU A 125 6.17 18.83 7.50
C LEU A 125 7.16 19.92 7.93
N ASP A 126 8.31 19.50 8.46
CA ASP A 126 9.44 20.39 8.73
C ASP A 126 10.36 20.50 7.49
N LEU A 127 11.37 21.38 7.59
CA LEU A 127 12.30 21.62 6.48
C LEU A 127 13.07 20.34 6.09
N THR A 128 13.46 19.53 7.07
CA THR A 128 14.22 18.29 6.83
C THR A 128 13.38 17.27 6.06
N ARG A 129 12.14 17.04 6.46
CA ARG A 129 11.19 16.14 5.78
C ARG A 129 10.80 16.69 4.41
N GLY A 130 10.67 18.01 4.28
CA GLY A 130 10.44 18.68 3.00
C GLY A 130 11.57 18.43 2.00
N VAL A 131 12.83 18.63 2.41
CA VAL A 131 14.00 18.36 1.58
C VAL A 131 14.10 16.87 1.24
N ALA A 132 13.88 15.98 2.21
CA ALA A 132 13.89 14.53 1.96
C ALA A 132 12.84 14.10 0.93
N LEU A 133 11.62 14.66 1.01
CA LEU A 133 10.56 14.40 0.04
C LEU A 133 10.96 14.90 -1.36
N LEU A 134 11.53 16.10 -1.46
CA LEU A 134 12.00 16.65 -2.74
C LEU A 134 13.09 15.77 -3.37
N LEU A 135 14.02 15.25 -2.58
CA LEU A 135 15.04 14.33 -3.07
C LEU A 135 14.44 13.01 -3.56
N LEU A 136 13.45 12.46 -2.86
CA LEU A 136 12.73 11.26 -3.30
C LEU A 136 11.97 11.51 -4.60
N LEU A 137 11.29 12.66 -4.73
CA LEU A 137 10.57 13.04 -5.94
C LEU A 137 11.52 13.30 -7.13
N ALA A 138 12.69 13.90 -6.89
CA ALA A 138 13.71 14.08 -7.91
C ALA A 138 14.28 12.73 -8.38
N GLY A 139 14.53 11.80 -7.45
CA GLY A 139 14.93 10.43 -7.76
C GLY A 139 13.86 9.68 -8.56
N ALA A 140 12.60 9.81 -8.17
CA ALA A 140 11.47 9.25 -8.92
C ALA A 140 11.39 9.84 -10.33
N TRP A 141 11.49 11.17 -10.47
CA TRP A 141 11.48 11.84 -11.78
C TRP A 141 12.62 11.35 -12.69
N LEU A 142 13.84 11.19 -12.15
CA LEU A 142 14.97 10.67 -12.91
C LEU A 142 14.74 9.23 -13.37
N LEU A 143 14.09 8.40 -12.54
CA LEU A 143 13.77 7.02 -12.86
C LEU A 143 12.66 6.89 -13.90
N LEU A 144 11.74 7.86 -13.94
CA LEU A 144 10.61 7.92 -14.89
C LEU A 144 10.99 8.52 -16.26
N ARG A 145 12.20 9.07 -16.42
CA ARG A 145 12.68 9.69 -17.65
C ARG A 145 13.29 8.65 -18.59
#